data_AF-A0AA38C1T9-F1
#
_entry.id   AF-A0AA38C1T9-F1
#
_cell.length_a   1.000
_cell.length_b   1.000
_cell.length_c   1.000
_cell.angle_alpha   90.00
_cell.angle_beta   90.00
_cell.angle_gamma   90.00
#
_symmetry.space_group_name_H-M   'P 1'
#
loop_
_entity.id
_entity.type
_entity.pdbx_description
1 polymer ?
#
loop_
_entity_poly.entity_id
_entity_poly.type
_entity_poly.pdbx_seq_one_letter_code
_entity_poly.pdbx_strand_id
1 'polypeptide(L)'
;MTDNMNGPSLDLENEWEVVNDDGFIYKRRKRNHVSPPPIPTKTTTSKHNDDQYIKQRCQTKKEALLNLKEKYVKEIRDWESLAQMLQKTPISAIPSLKEPASSLALPETQPGNSCKHVLRELVHQVEAQEAFIQDATTLCNLAEMMCDAHEQDLKQPTLYLPVWGTPTTLLRNLSPSDSEDNI
;
A
#
# COMPACT_ATOMS: atom_id res chain seq x y z
N MET A 1 -53.29 -26.83 26.94
CA MET A 1 -51.99 -26.42 27.49
C MET A 1 -51.09 -26.14 26.30
N THR A 2 -50.91 -24.86 25.98
CA THR A 2 -50.08 -24.37 24.88
C THR A 2 -48.67 -24.17 25.41
N ASP A 3 -47.75 -25.08 25.07
CA ASP A 3 -46.36 -24.94 25.46
C ASP A 3 -45.66 -23.89 24.59
N ASN A 4 -44.99 -23.00 25.31
CA ASN A 4 -44.25 -21.83 24.88
C ASN A 4 -43.08 -22.21 23.96
N MET A 5 -43.13 -21.81 22.70
CA MET A 5 -41.97 -21.79 21.79
C MET A 5 -41.16 -20.52 22.03
N ASN A 6 -40.32 -20.51 23.06
CA ASN A 6 -39.33 -19.45 23.26
C ASN A 6 -38.05 -19.83 22.48
N GLY A 7 -38.04 -19.55 21.17
CA GLY A 7 -36.85 -19.70 20.32
C GLY A 7 -35.77 -18.68 20.70
N PRO A 8 -34.46 -19.03 20.60
CA PRO A 8 -33.40 -18.07 20.85
C PRO A 8 -33.43 -17.00 19.77
N SER A 9 -33.53 -15.74 20.18
CA SER A 9 -33.48 -14.57 19.30
C SER A 9 -32.12 -14.52 18.59
N LEU A 10 -32.13 -14.71 17.26
CA LEU A 10 -30.97 -14.67 16.37
C LEU A 10 -30.54 -13.24 15.99
N ASP A 11 -30.88 -12.22 16.79
CA ASP A 11 -30.60 -10.81 16.44
C ASP A 11 -29.20 -10.30 16.84
N LEU A 12 -28.36 -11.13 17.47
CA LEU A 12 -27.03 -10.71 17.95
C LEU A 12 -25.88 -10.98 16.96
N GLU A 13 -26.13 -11.66 15.84
CA GLU A 13 -25.06 -12.03 14.89
C GLU A 13 -24.77 -10.94 13.85
N ASN A 14 -25.62 -9.92 13.77
CA ASN A 14 -25.56 -8.91 12.70
C ASN A 14 -25.36 -7.46 13.17
N GLU A 15 -24.98 -7.23 14.43
CA GLU A 15 -24.72 -5.88 14.94
C GLU A 15 -23.37 -5.35 14.38
N TRP A 16 -23.43 -4.23 13.66
CA TRP A 16 -22.26 -3.52 13.14
C TRP A 16 -21.93 -2.33 14.04
N GLU A 17 -20.65 -2.12 14.36
CA GLU A 17 -20.18 -0.93 15.07
C GLU A 17 -19.40 0.01 14.15
N VAL A 18 -19.51 1.32 14.40
CA VAL A 18 -18.74 2.36 13.70
C VAL A 18 -17.48 2.65 14.52
N VAL A 19 -16.33 2.56 13.88
CA VAL A 19 -15.01 2.73 14.51
C VAL A 19 -14.24 3.83 13.81
N ASN A 20 -13.58 4.67 14.60
CA ASN A 20 -12.63 5.69 14.12
C ASN A 20 -11.21 5.21 14.43
N ASP A 21 -10.41 4.99 13.40
CA ASP A 21 -9.00 4.58 13.49
C ASP A 21 -8.15 5.60 12.72
N ASP A 22 -7.32 6.35 13.46
CA ASP A 22 -6.45 7.39 12.90
C ASP A 22 -7.16 8.41 11.96
N GLY A 23 -8.44 8.71 12.22
CA GLY A 23 -9.26 9.64 11.43
C GLY A 23 -10.06 8.99 10.30
N PHE A 24 -9.89 7.69 10.07
CA PHE A 24 -10.70 6.90 9.14
C PHE A 24 -11.87 6.26 9.86
N ILE A 25 -13.09 6.54 9.39
CA ILE A 25 -14.33 6.01 9.96
C ILE A 25 -14.80 4.82 9.12
N TYR A 26 -14.90 3.64 9.72
CA TYR A 26 -15.38 2.43 9.04
C TYR A 26 -16.35 1.61 9.90
N LYS A 27 -17.17 0.79 9.24
CA LYS A 27 -18.08 -0.17 9.89
C LYS A 27 -17.40 -1.52 10.03
N ARG A 28 -17.42 -2.13 11.21
CA ARG A 28 -16.94 -3.51 11.42
C ARG A 28 -17.94 -4.34 12.23
N ARG A 29 -17.89 -5.67 12.06
CA ARG A 29 -18.73 -6.60 12.83
C ARG A 29 -18.39 -6.47 14.31
N LYS A 30 -19.41 -6.28 15.16
CA LYS A 30 -19.25 -6.25 16.60
C LYS A 30 -18.76 -7.62 17.06
N ARG A 31 -17.57 -7.69 17.66
CA ARG A 31 -17.11 -8.94 18.27
C ARG A 31 -17.96 -9.14 19.52
N ASN A 32 -18.86 -10.11 19.48
CA ASN A 32 -19.51 -10.59 20.68
C ASN A 32 -18.41 -11.11 21.60
N HIS A 33 -18.09 -10.33 22.64
CA HIS A 33 -17.28 -10.81 23.74
C HIS A 33 -18.02 -12.03 24.30
N VAL A 34 -17.59 -13.23 23.92
CA VAL A 34 -17.91 -14.44 24.68
C VAL A 34 -17.48 -14.13 26.10
N SER A 35 -18.47 -13.99 26.98
CA SER A 35 -18.27 -13.60 28.37
C SER A 35 -17.22 -14.52 28.99
N PRO A 36 -16.10 -14.00 29.49
CA PRO A 36 -15.33 -14.72 30.50
C PRO A 36 -16.23 -14.93 31.73
N PRO A 37 -15.98 -15.94 32.58
CA PRO A 37 -16.72 -16.12 33.83
C PRO A 37 -16.63 -14.83 34.69
N PRO A 38 -17.63 -14.57 35.55
CA PRO A 38 -17.79 -13.27 36.18
C PRO A 38 -16.62 -12.97 37.11
N ILE A 39 -15.77 -12.04 36.71
CA ILE A 39 -14.81 -11.36 37.58
C ILE A 39 -15.44 -10.00 37.92
N PRO A 40 -15.47 -9.59 39.20
CA PRO A 40 -16.21 -8.41 39.62
C PRO A 40 -15.69 -7.15 38.93
N THR A 41 -16.66 -6.41 38.38
CA THR A 41 -16.66 -4.98 38.05
C THR A 41 -15.36 -4.23 38.31
N LYS A 42 -14.66 -3.86 37.23
CA LYS A 42 -13.79 -2.68 37.21
C LYS A 42 -14.28 -1.70 36.15
N THR A 43 -14.84 -0.63 36.69
CA THR A 43 -15.22 0.63 36.06
C THR A 43 -14.02 1.33 35.42
N THR A 44 -14.24 1.84 34.19
CA THR A 44 -13.67 3.10 33.66
C THR A 44 -12.14 3.34 33.69
N THR A 45 -11.32 2.41 33.21
CA THR A 45 -9.87 2.68 32.96
C THR A 45 -9.39 2.49 31.52
N SER A 46 -10.25 2.09 30.57
CA SER A 46 -9.81 1.81 29.20
C SER A 46 -9.31 3.04 28.42
N LYS A 47 -9.97 4.20 28.52
CA LYS A 47 -9.63 5.39 27.70
C LYS A 47 -8.28 6.03 28.05
N HIS A 48 -7.82 5.93 29.29
CA HIS A 48 -6.58 6.59 29.73
C HIS A 48 -5.31 5.91 29.17
N ASN A 49 -5.38 4.60 28.93
CA ASN A 49 -4.26 3.84 28.35
C ASN A 49 -4.09 4.12 26.85
N ASP A 50 -5.20 4.33 26.14
CA ASP A 50 -5.17 4.63 24.69
C ASP A 50 -4.54 6.00 24.41
N ASP A 51 -4.89 7.03 25.19
CA ASP A 51 -4.32 8.38 25.04
C ASP A 51 -2.81 8.43 25.34
N GLN A 52 -2.34 7.66 26.33
CA GLN A 52 -0.91 7.56 26.64
C GLN A 52 -0.16 6.81 25.54
N TYR A 53 -0.74 5.73 25.01
CA TYR A 53 -0.17 4.97 23.90
C TYR A 53 -0.03 5.84 22.63
N ILE A 54 -1.06 6.61 22.28
CA ILE A 54 -1.02 7.52 21.11
C ILE A 54 0.07 8.58 21.30
N LYS A 55 0.15 9.22 22.49
CA LYS A 55 1.19 10.22 22.78
C LYS A 55 2.59 9.64 22.67
N GLN A 56 2.81 8.43 23.19
CA GLN A 56 4.10 7.75 23.10
C GLN A 56 4.48 7.43 21.64
N ARG A 57 3.53 6.95 20.83
CA ARG A 57 3.71 6.70 19.39
C ARG A 57 4.02 7.99 18.63
N CYS A 58 3.35 9.09 18.94
CA CYS A 58 3.63 10.39 18.35
C CYS A 58 5.03 10.89 18.71
N GLN A 59 5.45 10.71 19.97
CA GLN A 59 6.75 11.14 20.46
C GLN A 59 7.89 10.35 19.80
N THR A 60 7.77 9.01 19.70
CA THR A 60 8.78 8.19 19.02
C THR A 60 8.89 8.52 17.54
N LYS A 61 7.76 8.76 16.86
CA LYS A 61 7.75 9.21 15.46
C LYS A 61 8.45 10.57 15.31
N LYS A 62 8.18 11.52 16.20
CA LYS A 62 8.82 12.84 16.19
C LYS A 62 10.34 12.73 16.37
N GLU A 63 10.79 11.91 17.32
CA GLU A 63 12.22 11.69 17.57
C GLU A 63 12.91 11.03 16.37
N ALA A 64 12.29 10.01 15.77
CA ALA A 64 12.81 9.36 14.57
C ALA A 64 12.94 10.35 13.40
N LEU A 65 11.95 11.22 13.20
CA LEU A 65 11.98 12.24 12.15
C LEU A 65 13.05 13.31 12.41
N LEU A 66 13.25 13.72 13.66
CA LEU A 66 14.31 14.66 14.03
C LEU A 66 15.70 14.06 13.80
N ASN A 67 15.91 12.80 14.17
CA ASN A 67 17.15 12.08 13.92
C ASN A 67 17.42 11.95 12.41
N LEU A 68 16.39 11.62 11.63
CA LEU A 68 16.49 11.52 10.18
C LEU A 68 16.85 12.88 9.54
N LYS A 69 16.21 13.96 10.00
CA LYS A 69 16.55 15.33 9.58
C LYS A 69 18.01 15.65 9.88
N GLU A 70 18.49 15.35 11.08
CA GLU A 70 19.88 15.61 11.47
C GLU A 70 20.88 14.84 10.59
N LYS A 71 20.57 13.57 10.30
CA LYS A 71 21.36 12.75 9.37
C LYS A 71 21.46 13.39 8.00
N TYR A 72 20.33 13.76 7.39
CA TYR A 72 20.35 14.39 6.08
C TYR A 72 21.05 15.75 6.08
N VAL A 73 20.89 16.57 7.12
CA VAL A 73 21.62 17.84 7.23
C VAL A 73 23.13 17.63 7.35
N LYS A 74 23.57 16.56 8.01
CA LYS A 74 25.00 16.21 8.05
C LYS A 74 25.46 15.75 6.66
N GLU A 75 24.71 14.85 6.04
CA GLU A 75 25.04 14.31 4.73
C GLU A 75 25.16 15.41 3.67
N ILE A 76 24.20 16.35 3.63
CA ILE A 76 24.24 17.51 2.73
C ILE A 76 25.50 18.34 2.95
N ARG A 77 25.91 18.59 4.21
CA ARG A 77 27.14 19.33 4.51
C ARG A 77 28.39 18.58 4.01
N ASP A 78 28.41 17.27 4.16
CA ASP A 78 29.51 16.43 3.66
C ASP A 78 29.57 16.49 2.12
N TRP A 79 28.42 16.41 1.43
CA TRP A 79 28.31 16.58 -0.02
C TRP A 79 28.75 17.97 -0.50
N GLU A 80 28.35 19.04 0.20
CA GLU A 80 28.75 20.42 -0.10
C GLU A 80 30.27 20.61 0.06
N SER A 81 30.87 20.04 1.10
CA SER A 81 32.32 20.08 1.32
C SER A 81 33.09 19.38 0.19
N LEU A 82 32.65 18.19 -0.20
CA LEU A 82 33.22 17.44 -1.33
C LEU A 82 33.10 18.22 -2.64
N ALA A 83 31.93 18.82 -2.91
CA ALA A 83 31.72 19.64 -4.09
C ALA A 83 32.66 20.85 -4.13
N GLN A 84 32.81 21.55 -3.00
CA GLN A 84 33.76 22.67 -2.89
C GLN A 84 35.21 22.23 -3.09
N MET A 85 35.60 21.07 -2.56
CA MET A 85 36.95 20.52 -2.75
C MET A 85 37.22 20.24 -4.23
N LEU A 86 36.27 19.60 -4.92
CA LEU A 86 36.38 19.31 -6.36
C LEU A 86 36.43 20.59 -7.21
N GLN A 87 35.70 21.63 -6.84
CA GLN A 87 35.77 22.94 -7.52
C GLN A 87 37.11 23.66 -7.26
N LYS A 88 37.71 23.48 -6.08
CA LYS A 88 39.00 24.09 -5.70
C LYS A 88 40.21 23.32 -6.25
N THR A 89 40.04 22.08 -6.72
CA THR A 89 41.07 21.36 -7.47
C THR A 89 40.95 21.70 -8.96
N PRO A 90 41.74 22.63 -9.51
CA PRO A 90 41.76 22.83 -10.95
C PRO A 90 42.22 21.53 -11.62
N ILE A 91 41.44 21.06 -12.59
CA ILE A 91 41.78 19.98 -13.53
C ILE A 91 42.86 20.51 -14.49
N SER A 92 43.99 20.95 -13.95
CA SER A 92 45.15 21.45 -14.69
C SER A 92 46.42 21.01 -13.97
N ALA A 93 46.52 19.71 -13.73
CA ALA A 93 47.79 19.03 -13.50
C ALA A 93 47.63 17.59 -13.98
N ILE A 94 47.47 17.42 -15.29
CA ILE A 94 47.94 16.20 -15.95
C ILE A 94 49.34 16.57 -16.46
N PRO A 95 50.43 16.22 -15.76
CA PRO A 95 51.72 16.17 -16.41
C PRO A 95 51.65 15.04 -17.43
N SER A 96 51.74 15.41 -18.70
CA SER A 96 52.05 14.51 -19.80
C SER A 96 53.20 13.59 -19.38
N LEU A 97 52.91 12.30 -19.21
CA LEU A 97 53.88 11.27 -18.86
C LEU A 97 54.84 11.08 -20.05
N LYS A 98 56.00 11.74 -19.99
CA LYS A 98 57.23 11.21 -20.60
C LYS A 98 57.83 10.23 -19.59
N GLU A 99 58.07 9.00 -20.04
CA GLU A 99 58.99 8.07 -19.36
C GLU A 99 60.34 8.75 -19.09
N PRO A 100 60.98 8.44 -17.95
CA PRO A 100 61.98 7.39 -17.98
C PRO A 100 61.93 6.43 -16.79
N ALA A 101 62.59 5.31 -16.99
CA ALA A 101 62.76 4.20 -16.07
C ALA A 101 63.28 4.58 -14.67
N SER A 102 62.95 3.68 -13.75
CA SER A 102 63.72 3.27 -12.56
C SER A 102 63.22 3.72 -11.18
N SER A 103 62.78 2.68 -10.47
CA SER A 103 62.91 2.44 -9.03
C SER A 103 61.92 3.08 -8.04
N LEU A 104 61.58 2.21 -7.07
CA LEU A 104 61.03 2.43 -5.73
C LEU A 104 59.52 2.27 -5.54
N ALA A 105 59.22 1.31 -4.66
CA ALA A 105 57.92 0.81 -4.28
C ALA A 105 57.11 1.79 -3.42
N LEU A 106 55.79 1.76 -3.60
CA LEU A 106 54.79 1.80 -2.53
C LEU A 106 53.42 1.34 -3.09
N PRO A 107 52.57 0.64 -2.33
CA PRO A 107 51.35 0.03 -2.87
C PRO A 107 50.28 1.11 -3.06
N GLU A 108 49.95 1.34 -4.33
CA GLU A 108 48.81 2.13 -4.75
C GLU A 108 47.52 1.42 -4.31
N THR A 109 46.89 1.94 -3.26
CA THR A 109 45.55 1.49 -2.87
C THR A 109 44.57 2.07 -3.89
N GLN A 110 44.34 1.30 -4.95
CA GLN A 110 43.40 1.58 -6.03
C GLN A 110 42.00 1.94 -5.48
N PRO A 111 41.39 3.08 -5.86
CA PRO A 111 39.98 3.39 -5.58
C PRO A 111 39.03 2.92 -6.71
N GLY A 112 39.55 2.60 -7.89
CA GLY A 112 38.77 2.33 -9.11
C GLY A 112 38.01 1.00 -9.15
N ASN A 113 38.40 0.06 -8.29
CA ASN A 113 37.79 -1.24 -8.06
C ASN A 113 36.54 -1.17 -7.16
N SER A 114 36.48 -0.23 -6.21
CA SER A 114 35.30 -0.03 -5.35
C SER A 114 34.11 0.54 -6.13
N CYS A 115 34.32 1.57 -6.96
CA CYS A 115 33.25 2.17 -7.79
C CYS A 115 32.68 1.17 -8.81
N LYS A 116 33.54 0.37 -9.45
CA LYS A 116 33.11 -0.70 -10.38
C LYS A 116 32.31 -1.80 -9.68
N HIS A 117 32.65 -2.13 -8.44
CA HIS A 117 31.89 -3.10 -7.65
C HIS A 117 30.50 -2.58 -7.31
N VAL A 118 30.39 -1.32 -6.84
CA VAL A 118 29.11 -0.67 -6.54
C VAL A 118 28.22 -0.61 -7.79
N LEU A 119 28.77 -0.25 -8.95
CA LEU A 119 28.01 -0.25 -10.21
C LEU A 119 27.49 -1.64 -10.59
N ARG A 120 28.32 -2.69 -10.46
CA ARG A 120 27.88 -4.06 -10.76
C ARG A 120 26.79 -4.53 -9.80
N GLU A 121 26.92 -4.22 -8.52
CA GLU A 121 25.90 -4.55 -7.52
C GLU A 121 24.58 -3.83 -7.83
N LEU A 122 24.64 -2.56 -8.21
CA LEU A 122 23.46 -1.77 -8.57
C LEU A 122 22.78 -2.32 -9.82
N VAL A 123 23.55 -2.70 -10.84
CA VAL A 123 23.02 -3.35 -12.05
C VAL A 123 22.33 -4.66 -11.67
N HIS A 124 22.96 -5.48 -10.84
CA HIS A 124 22.37 -6.75 -10.41
C HIS A 124 21.07 -6.56 -9.63
N GLN A 125 20.99 -5.54 -8.77
CA GLN A 125 19.75 -5.19 -8.06
C GLN A 125 18.65 -4.72 -9.01
N VAL A 126 18.99 -3.91 -10.01
CA VAL A 126 18.03 -3.44 -11.02
C VAL A 126 17.51 -4.60 -11.87
N GLU A 127 18.39 -5.51 -12.29
CA GLU A 127 18.00 -6.72 -13.04
C GLU A 127 17.06 -7.63 -12.22
N ALA A 128 17.35 -7.81 -10.92
CA ALA A 128 16.49 -8.59 -10.02
C ALA A 128 15.12 -7.91 -9.82
N GLN A 129 15.11 -6.58 -9.68
CA GLN A 129 13.88 -5.80 -9.56
C GLN A 129 13.06 -5.82 -10.85
N GLU A 130 13.71 -5.75 -12.01
CA GLU A 130 13.07 -5.90 -13.32
C GLU A 130 12.39 -7.26 -13.44
N ALA A 131 13.08 -8.36 -13.09
CA ALA A 131 12.50 -9.69 -13.10
C ALA A 131 11.25 -9.78 -12.20
N PHE A 132 11.32 -9.21 -10.99
CA PHE A 132 10.17 -9.16 -10.08
C PHE A 132 8.99 -8.35 -10.65
N ILE A 133 9.27 -7.19 -11.26
CA ILE A 133 8.23 -6.36 -11.88
C ILE A 133 7.60 -7.09 -13.07
N GLN A 134 8.42 -7.77 -13.88
CA GLN A 134 7.96 -8.57 -15.00
C GLN A 134 6.99 -9.66 -14.51
N ASP A 135 7.39 -10.43 -13.49
CA ASP A 135 6.55 -11.48 -12.89
C ASP A 135 5.23 -10.92 -12.36
N ALA A 136 5.28 -9.85 -11.57
CA ALA A 136 4.07 -9.19 -11.05
C ALA A 136 3.15 -8.72 -12.18
N THR A 137 3.72 -8.14 -13.24
CA THR A 137 2.97 -7.69 -14.42
C THR A 137 2.28 -8.87 -15.12
N THR A 138 2.97 -10.02 -15.27
CA THR A 138 2.36 -11.21 -15.88
C THR A 138 1.18 -11.75 -15.07
N LEU A 139 1.29 -11.75 -13.74
CA LEU A 139 0.20 -12.17 -12.85
C LEU A 139 -1.00 -11.21 -12.94
N CYS A 140 -0.75 -9.90 -12.99
CA CYS A 140 -1.81 -8.92 -13.20
C CYS A 140 -2.52 -9.11 -14.54
N ASN A 141 -1.77 -9.28 -15.63
CA ASN A 141 -2.34 -9.51 -16.96
C ASN A 141 -3.17 -10.81 -17.01
N LEU A 142 -2.70 -11.88 -16.35
CA LEU A 142 -3.45 -13.13 -16.26
C LEU A 142 -4.75 -12.94 -15.47
N ALA A 143 -4.70 -12.22 -14.35
CA ALA A 143 -5.89 -11.92 -13.56
C ALA A 143 -6.90 -11.07 -14.34
N GLU A 144 -6.44 -10.07 -15.10
CA GLU A 144 -7.29 -9.24 -15.96
C GLU A 144 -7.95 -10.08 -17.05
N MET A 145 -7.20 -10.97 -17.71
CA MET A 145 -7.75 -11.90 -18.70
C MET A 145 -8.83 -12.82 -18.11
N MET A 146 -8.63 -13.30 -16.88
CA MET A 146 -9.64 -14.12 -16.19
C MET A 146 -10.90 -13.32 -15.86
N CYS A 147 -10.75 -12.09 -15.37
CA CYS A 147 -11.86 -11.18 -15.09
C CYS A 147 -12.64 -10.85 -16.36
N ASP A 148 -11.94 -10.53 -17.45
CA ASP A 148 -12.56 -10.25 -18.75
C ASP A 148 -13.34 -11.46 -19.27
N ALA A 149 -12.75 -12.65 -19.22
CA ALA A 149 -13.42 -13.88 -19.64
C ALA A 149 -14.69 -14.14 -18.83
N HIS A 150 -14.63 -13.97 -17.51
CA HIS A 150 -15.78 -14.12 -16.62
C HIS A 150 -16.85 -13.04 -16.87
N GLU A 151 -16.45 -11.79 -17.09
CA GLU A 151 -17.39 -10.71 -17.42
C GLU A 151 -18.10 -11.00 -18.75
N GLN A 152 -17.38 -11.49 -19.77
CA GLN A 152 -17.98 -11.90 -21.03
C GLN A 152 -18.95 -13.08 -20.83
N ASP A 153 -18.60 -14.08 -20.02
CA ASP A 153 -19.47 -15.22 -19.73
C ASP A 153 -20.76 -14.81 -19.00
N LEU A 154 -20.75 -13.73 -18.22
CA LEU A 154 -21.97 -13.16 -17.62
C LEU A 154 -22.77 -12.27 -18.59
N LYS A 155 -22.09 -11.54 -19.47
CA LYS A 155 -22.72 -10.69 -20.50
C LYS A 155 -23.49 -11.52 -21.53
N GLN A 156 -22.95 -12.65 -21.97
CA GLN A 156 -23.61 -13.51 -22.94
C GLN A 156 -25.04 -13.90 -22.48
N PRO A 157 -25.26 -14.57 -21.34
CA PRO A 157 -26.60 -14.97 -20.91
C PRO A 157 -27.50 -13.78 -20.57
N THR A 158 -26.95 -12.67 -20.05
CA THR A 158 -27.78 -11.49 -19.75
C THR A 158 -28.39 -10.84 -21.00
N LEU A 159 -27.67 -10.86 -22.12
CA LEU A 159 -28.17 -10.37 -23.41
C LEU A 159 -29.10 -11.35 -24.14
N TYR A 160 -29.08 -12.64 -23.79
CA TYR A 160 -29.90 -13.68 -24.42
C TYR A 160 -31.08 -14.17 -23.56
N LEU A 161 -31.36 -13.55 -22.40
CA LEU A 161 -32.53 -13.93 -21.59
C LEU A 161 -33.83 -13.56 -22.33
N PRO A 162 -34.79 -14.50 -22.49
CA PRO A 162 -36.09 -14.25 -23.12
C PRO A 162 -36.96 -13.21 -22.40
N VAL A 163 -36.58 -12.85 -21.16
CA VAL A 163 -37.27 -11.82 -20.37
C VAL A 163 -37.12 -10.43 -21.00
N TRP A 164 -36.01 -10.20 -21.71
CA TRP A 164 -35.83 -9.03 -22.56
C TRP A 164 -36.52 -9.35 -23.89
N GLY A 165 -37.84 -9.14 -23.94
CA GLY A 165 -38.59 -9.21 -25.19
C GLY A 165 -38.00 -8.27 -26.26
N THR A 166 -38.55 -8.27 -27.48
CA THR A 166 -38.10 -7.33 -28.51
C THR A 166 -38.18 -5.89 -28.00
N PRO A 167 -37.24 -4.99 -28.36
CA PRO A 167 -37.19 -3.62 -27.84
C PRO A 167 -38.55 -2.88 -27.92
N THR A 168 -39.32 -3.18 -28.96
CA THR A 168 -40.68 -2.65 -29.17
C THR A 168 -41.71 -3.14 -28.14
N THR A 169 -41.62 -4.38 -27.68
CA THR A 169 -42.49 -4.92 -26.63
C THR A 169 -42.16 -4.36 -25.25
N LEU A 170 -40.87 -4.17 -24.94
CA LEU A 170 -40.44 -3.53 -23.71
C LEU A 170 -40.89 -2.06 -23.67
N LEU A 171 -40.71 -1.32 -24.76
CA LEU A 171 -41.20 0.08 -24.86
C LEU A 171 -42.72 0.19 -24.75
N ARG A 172 -43.47 -0.78 -25.29
CA ARG A 172 -44.93 -0.82 -25.14
C ARG A 172 -45.36 -1.07 -23.68
N ASN A 173 -44.66 -1.93 -22.96
CA ASN A 173 -44.97 -2.24 -21.55
C ASN A 173 -44.52 -1.12 -20.59
N LEU A 174 -43.51 -0.35 -20.96
CA LEU A 174 -42.96 0.75 -20.16
C LEU A 174 -43.54 2.12 -20.50
N SER A 175 -44.22 2.26 -21.65
CA SER A 175 -44.95 3.49 -21.94
C SER A 175 -46.25 3.48 -21.13
N PRO A 176 -46.51 4.51 -20.30
CA PRO A 176 -47.80 4.66 -19.66
C PRO A 176 -48.84 4.77 -20.78
N SER A 177 -49.74 3.80 -20.86
CA SER A 177 -50.92 3.92 -21.68
C SER A 177 -51.83 4.92 -20.97
N ASP A 178 -51.64 6.21 -21.26
CA ASP A 178 -52.62 7.25 -21.01
C ASP A 178 -53.78 7.04 -21.99
N SER A 179 -54.52 5.94 -21.82
CA SER A 179 -55.84 5.78 -22.38
C SER A 179 -56.82 6.17 -21.27
N GLU A 180 -57.19 7.45 -21.32
CA GLU A 180 -58.40 7.99 -20.74
C GLU A 180 -59.58 7.04 -20.98
N ASP A 181 -60.14 6.49 -19.91
CA ASP A 181 -61.52 6.03 -19.89
C ASP A 181 -62.25 6.83 -18.81
N ASN A 182 -62.69 8.01 -19.23
CA ASN A 182 -63.68 8.83 -18.54
C ASN A 182 -65.03 8.49 -19.19
N ILE A 183 -65.79 7.58 -18.56
CA ILE A 183 -67.23 7.38 -18.80
C ILE A 183 -67.92 7.37 -17.44
#